data_AF-A0A933ZEP0-F1
#
_entry.id   AF-A0A933ZEP0-F1
#
_cell.length_a   1.000
_cell.length_b   1.000
_cell.length_c   1.000
_cell.angle_alpha   90.00
_cell.angle_beta   90.00
_cell.angle_gamma   90.00
#
_symmetry.space_group_name_H-M   'P 1'
#
loop_
_entity.id
_entity.type
_entity.pdbx_description
1 polymer ?
#
loop_
_entity_poly.entity_id
_entity_poly.type
_entity_poly.pdbx_seq_one_letter_code
_entity_poly.pdbx_strand_id
1 'polypeptide(L)'
;MSKAVFPMVICAFAACGGTVSLGGEQPPEGASASGGYAANAGSGGSSMHKGGAAGTGGALWSVSPDAVAPIAGGHAGVPQSDFNPPSSIAISSSGTVTTAGVSNGTITSCSYSSVGAGDGLVLFFESNGTLAKCVNLSSAGDDAVNDVALDSSGAIDIVGSIGGAAKLWATDLTFNGGTDAVVAQFAPDHTVRWAKTFGYEGVQEALGVALDPSQNVYAVGGFEGTILSGTDVLNAVGSRSAFLLKLDKDGTWVWGRAWGSGHAIARAAAASPSGNVVVAGEFDGPIDFGSSEHVSQGGADAFIITIDPNGQVLWSKAFGNANVQHVSRVAVDAQGNLAIAGRSSGDIDFGGGAVQAPNESVFLAVYGPDGGYKWAVQHEVGADGEAVSRTSVAFDQAGNVILGGAFRSIANLGTGPLTSHGDADVFVASYSSAGAALWSRSYGDAYSQALRGLAYDPKGGLALAGSFRGGIDFGAGPVETMPEVGAMFVARFPPW
;
A
#
# COMPACT_ATOMS: atom_id res chain seq x y z
N MET A 1 5.09 -23.56 -33.87
CA MET A 1 6.43 -23.10 -34.34
C MET A 1 6.22 -21.67 -34.79
N SER A 2 6.78 -20.61 -34.21
CA SER A 2 8.05 -20.40 -33.52
C SER A 2 7.85 -19.92 -32.06
N LYS A 3 8.80 -20.29 -31.19
CA LYS A 3 8.98 -19.69 -29.86
C LYS A 3 9.86 -18.46 -30.05
N ALA A 4 9.36 -17.28 -29.69
CA ALA A 4 10.23 -16.13 -29.47
C ALA A 4 10.86 -16.29 -28.09
N VAL A 5 12.12 -16.73 -28.06
CA VAL A 5 12.98 -16.64 -26.89
C VAL A 5 13.57 -15.24 -26.92
N PHE A 6 13.18 -14.38 -25.98
CA PHE A 6 13.92 -13.13 -25.74
C PHE A 6 15.13 -13.45 -24.85
N PRO A 7 16.34 -12.95 -25.19
CA PRO A 7 17.53 -13.24 -24.41
C PRO A 7 17.50 -12.47 -23.08
N MET A 8 17.78 -13.21 -22.02
CA MET A 8 18.11 -12.74 -20.68
C MET A 8 19.39 -11.90 -20.75
N VAL A 9 19.30 -10.60 -20.47
CA VAL A 9 20.48 -9.74 -20.34
C VAL A 9 21.01 -9.89 -18.91
N ILE A 10 22.05 -10.71 -18.76
CA ILE A 10 22.93 -10.64 -17.59
C ILE A 10 23.95 -9.55 -17.90
N CYS A 11 23.78 -8.36 -17.34
CA CYS A 11 24.84 -7.34 -17.33
C CYS A 11 25.55 -7.40 -15.99
N ALA A 12 26.69 -8.09 -15.95
CA ALA A 12 27.74 -7.83 -14.99
C ALA A 12 28.73 -6.87 -15.67
N PHE A 13 28.82 -5.63 -15.20
CA PHE A 13 29.95 -4.76 -15.52
C PHE A 13 30.56 -4.26 -14.21
N ALA A 14 31.71 -4.85 -13.88
CA ALA A 14 32.68 -4.25 -12.99
C ALA A 14 33.45 -3.19 -13.79
N ALA A 15 33.47 -1.96 -13.28
CA ALA A 15 34.42 -0.93 -13.68
C ALA A 15 35.25 -0.55 -12.45
N CYS A 16 36.33 -1.28 -12.18
CA CYS A 16 37.42 -0.79 -11.33
C CYS A 16 38.55 -0.31 -12.24
N GLY A 17 38.67 1.01 -12.39
CA GLY A 17 39.89 1.64 -12.85
C GLY A 17 40.88 1.71 -11.69
N GLY A 18 41.95 0.92 -11.75
CA GLY A 18 43.04 0.96 -10.77
C GLY A 18 44.26 0.27 -11.35
N THR A 19 45.20 1.06 -11.87
CA THR A 19 46.51 0.61 -12.33
C THR A 19 47.32 0.05 -11.17
N VAL A 20 47.78 -1.21 -11.27
CA VAL A 20 48.87 -1.73 -10.43
C VAL A 20 49.88 -2.46 -11.32
N SER A 21 51.14 -2.07 -11.12
CA SER A 21 52.35 -2.47 -11.84
C SER A 21 52.68 -3.95 -11.70
N LEU A 22 53.22 -4.55 -12.76
CA LEU A 22 53.79 -5.89 -12.77
C LEU A 22 55.21 -5.90 -12.15
N GLY A 23 55.45 -6.93 -11.35
CA GLY A 23 56.75 -7.42 -10.86
C GLY A 23 56.41 -8.54 -9.89
N GLY A 24 56.79 -9.80 -10.04
CA GLY A 24 58.02 -10.35 -10.58
C GLY A 24 58.61 -11.21 -9.47
N GLU A 25 58.73 -12.52 -9.74
CA GLU A 25 59.57 -13.54 -9.07
C GLU A 25 58.98 -14.52 -8.02
N GLN A 26 59.66 -15.68 -8.03
CA GLN A 26 59.37 -17.09 -7.74
C GLN A 26 59.20 -17.55 -6.25
N PRO A 27 58.83 -18.84 -6.02
CA PRO A 27 58.46 -19.43 -4.72
C PRO A 27 59.64 -20.07 -3.96
N PRO A 28 59.41 -20.68 -2.77
CA PRO A 28 59.50 -22.15 -2.70
C PRO A 28 58.60 -22.89 -1.67
N GLU A 29 58.38 -24.19 -1.96
CA GLU A 29 58.35 -25.43 -1.14
C GLU A 29 58.09 -25.36 0.40
N GLY A 30 57.42 -26.28 1.10
CA GLY A 30 56.95 -27.66 0.87
C GLY A 30 56.67 -28.38 2.22
N ALA A 31 55.89 -29.49 2.17
CA ALA A 31 55.74 -30.58 3.18
C ALA A 31 54.99 -30.30 4.50
N SER A 32 54.26 -31.22 5.14
CA SER A 32 53.63 -32.52 4.84
C SER A 32 52.78 -32.97 6.06
N ALA A 33 51.79 -33.86 5.84
CA ALA A 33 51.13 -34.82 6.78
C ALA A 33 50.40 -34.25 8.05
N SER A 34 49.31 -34.78 8.61
CA SER A 34 48.48 -36.00 8.50
C SER A 34 47.29 -35.90 9.49
N GLY A 35 46.24 -36.71 9.30
CA GLY A 35 45.17 -36.99 10.29
C GLY A 35 43.88 -36.20 10.01
N GLY A 36 42.73 -36.76 9.63
CA GLY A 36 42.15 -38.06 9.95
C GLY A 36 41.00 -37.82 10.93
N TYR A 37 39.75 -37.78 10.46
CA TYR A 37 38.57 -38.31 11.16
C TYR A 37 37.39 -38.38 10.18
N ALA A 38 36.78 -39.57 10.14
CA ALA A 38 35.65 -39.92 9.31
C ALA A 38 34.32 -39.51 9.96
N ALA A 39 33.37 -39.29 9.05
CA ALA A 39 31.91 -39.31 9.17
C ALA A 39 31.28 -39.77 10.50
N ASN A 40 30.28 -39.00 10.94
CA ASN A 40 29.04 -39.61 11.38
C ASN A 40 27.84 -38.87 10.79
N ALA A 41 27.00 -39.62 10.09
CA ALA A 41 25.79 -39.16 9.45
C ALA A 41 24.66 -39.06 10.49
N GLY A 42 23.95 -37.93 10.49
CA GLY A 42 22.74 -37.71 11.26
C GLY A 42 21.69 -37.09 10.34
N SER A 43 20.68 -37.88 10.00
CA SER A 43 19.56 -37.60 9.12
C SER A 43 18.72 -36.40 9.56
N GLY A 44 18.53 -35.43 8.67
CA GLY A 44 17.45 -34.43 8.72
C GLY A 44 16.92 -34.25 7.30
N GLY A 45 15.89 -35.01 6.95
CA GLY A 45 15.31 -35.00 5.62
C GLY A 45 14.62 -33.68 5.32
N SER A 46 15.18 -32.90 4.41
CA SER A 46 14.48 -31.83 3.70
C SER A 46 13.59 -32.46 2.63
N SER A 47 12.30 -32.63 2.95
CA SER A 47 11.31 -33.03 1.98
C SER A 47 10.94 -31.83 1.10
N MET A 48 11.51 -31.79 -0.10
CA MET A 48 10.94 -31.10 -1.24
C MET A 48 9.50 -31.59 -1.45
N HIS A 49 8.50 -30.74 -1.20
CA HIS A 49 7.16 -30.98 -1.73
C HIS A 49 6.97 -30.22 -3.04
N LYS A 50 7.24 -30.93 -4.14
CA LYS A 50 6.54 -30.72 -5.40
C LYS A 50 5.09 -31.18 -5.22
N GLY A 51 4.17 -30.23 -5.11
CA GLY A 51 2.75 -30.41 -5.42
C GLY A 51 2.47 -29.87 -6.83
N GLY A 52 1.88 -30.69 -7.69
CA GLY A 52 1.70 -30.39 -9.11
C GLY A 52 0.54 -29.45 -9.44
N ALA A 53 0.88 -28.46 -10.29
CA ALA A 53 0.14 -27.83 -11.37
C ALA A 53 -1.24 -27.18 -11.14
N ALA A 54 -1.24 -25.85 -11.03
CA ALA A 54 -1.79 -24.95 -12.06
C ALA A 54 -1.23 -23.51 -11.91
N GLY A 55 -0.74 -22.93 -13.00
CA GLY A 55 -0.47 -21.48 -13.14
C GLY A 55 1.01 -21.07 -13.12
N THR A 56 1.59 -20.85 -14.29
CA THR A 56 2.88 -20.18 -14.55
C THR A 56 2.81 -18.67 -14.27
N GLY A 57 2.44 -18.29 -13.05
CA GLY A 57 2.35 -16.90 -12.61
C GLY A 57 3.40 -16.58 -11.55
N GLY A 58 4.67 -16.91 -11.82
CA GLY A 58 5.77 -16.38 -11.01
C GLY A 58 5.87 -14.86 -11.21
N ALA A 59 6.32 -14.13 -10.20
CA ALA A 59 6.62 -12.72 -10.37
C ALA A 59 7.63 -12.53 -11.52
N LEU A 60 7.43 -11.50 -12.35
CA LEU A 60 8.40 -11.03 -13.34
C LEU A 60 9.67 -10.55 -12.65
N TRP A 61 9.51 -9.90 -11.50
CA TRP A 61 10.57 -9.44 -10.64
C TRP A 61 10.03 -9.21 -9.22
N SER A 62 10.93 -9.33 -8.25
CA SER A 62 10.75 -8.89 -6.87
C SER A 62 11.99 -8.12 -6.46
N VAL A 63 11.83 -6.92 -5.92
CA VAL A 63 12.94 -6.09 -5.46
C VAL A 63 12.74 -5.70 -4.01
N SER A 64 13.84 -5.73 -3.25
CA SER A 64 13.98 -5.00 -2.00
C SER A 64 14.77 -3.72 -2.29
N PRO A 65 14.26 -2.53 -1.94
CA PRO A 65 14.97 -1.28 -2.19
C PRO A 65 16.21 -1.10 -1.30
N ASP A 66 16.43 -1.97 -0.31
CA ASP A 66 17.59 -1.96 0.60
C ASP A 66 18.57 -3.12 0.37
N ALA A 67 18.51 -3.80 -0.79
CA ALA A 67 19.52 -4.79 -1.16
C ALA A 67 20.86 -4.14 -1.58
N VAL A 68 21.53 -3.47 -0.65
CA VAL A 68 22.96 -3.19 -0.69
C VAL A 68 23.56 -3.73 0.60
N ALA A 69 24.45 -4.71 0.46
CA ALA A 69 25.02 -5.52 1.53
C ALA A 69 25.42 -4.72 2.79
N PRO A 70 25.17 -5.24 4.01
CA PRO A 70 25.71 -4.63 5.21
C PRO A 70 27.24 -4.77 5.21
N ILE A 71 27.94 -3.64 5.24
CA ILE A 71 29.37 -3.61 5.57
C ILE A 71 29.50 -4.15 6.99
N ALA A 72 30.21 -5.26 7.13
CA ALA A 72 30.57 -5.86 8.41
C ALA A 72 31.37 -4.85 9.25
N GLY A 73 30.89 -4.56 10.46
CA GLY A 73 31.61 -3.75 11.44
C GLY A 73 30.73 -3.44 12.63
N GLY A 74 30.83 -4.23 13.69
CA GLY A 74 30.01 -4.06 14.88
C GLY A 74 30.28 -2.74 15.61
N HIS A 75 29.22 -2.13 16.12
CA HIS A 75 29.25 -1.40 17.38
C HIS A 75 27.87 -1.49 18.04
N ALA A 76 27.86 -1.96 19.29
CA ALA A 76 26.72 -1.87 20.17
C ALA A 76 26.37 -0.38 20.40
N GLY A 77 25.13 0.02 20.08
CA GLY A 77 24.58 1.33 20.46
C GLY A 77 23.97 2.21 19.36
N VAL A 78 23.49 1.68 18.22
CA VAL A 78 22.81 2.49 17.18
C VAL A 78 21.41 1.92 16.89
N PRO A 79 20.34 2.73 16.75
CA PRO A 79 18.96 2.26 16.62
C PRO A 79 18.73 1.48 15.31
N GLN A 80 17.87 0.47 15.41
CA GLN A 80 17.42 -0.39 14.31
C GLN A 80 16.81 0.48 13.19
N SER A 81 17.10 0.15 11.93
CA SER A 81 16.45 0.77 10.78
C SER A 81 15.01 0.25 10.67
N ASP A 82 14.10 0.90 11.39
CA ASP A 82 12.66 0.65 11.29
C ASP A 82 12.11 1.40 10.07
N PHE A 83 12.13 0.73 8.92
CA PHE A 83 11.43 1.21 7.74
C PHE A 83 9.92 0.98 7.92
N ASN A 84 9.11 2.03 7.78
CA ASN A 84 7.64 1.90 7.81
C ASN A 84 7.14 1.48 6.42
N PRO A 85 6.16 0.57 6.33
CA PRO A 85 5.83 -0.11 5.09
C PRO A 85 5.27 0.86 4.04
N PRO A 86 5.36 0.54 2.73
CA PRO A 86 4.68 1.33 1.72
C PRO A 86 3.19 1.40 2.07
N SER A 87 2.61 2.60 2.06
CA SER A 87 1.21 2.85 2.33
C SER A 87 0.34 2.55 1.10
N SER A 88 0.89 2.72 -0.10
CA SER A 88 0.16 2.55 -1.36
C SER A 88 1.08 2.22 -2.56
N ILE A 89 0.45 1.76 -3.64
CA ILE A 89 1.08 1.43 -4.92
C ILE A 89 0.16 1.82 -6.07
N ALA A 90 0.76 2.33 -7.15
CA ALA A 90 0.11 2.50 -8.44
C ALA A 90 1.00 1.96 -9.57
N ILE A 91 0.38 1.48 -10.65
CA ILE A 91 1.07 0.94 -11.82
C ILE A 91 0.51 1.54 -13.11
N SER A 92 1.41 1.96 -14.00
CA SER A 92 1.05 2.58 -15.27
C SER A 92 0.80 1.55 -16.38
N SER A 93 0.25 2.00 -17.51
CA SER A 93 0.06 1.18 -18.71
C SER A 93 1.38 0.74 -19.39
N SER A 94 2.47 1.48 -19.19
CA SER A 94 3.82 1.08 -19.58
C SER A 94 4.42 0.06 -18.59
N GLY A 95 3.83 -0.07 -17.41
CA GLY A 95 4.23 -1.01 -16.38
C GLY A 95 5.25 -0.47 -15.39
N THR A 96 5.50 0.84 -15.40
CA THR A 96 6.22 1.52 -14.32
C THR A 96 5.38 1.49 -13.04
N VAL A 97 6.04 1.36 -11.90
CA VAL A 97 5.39 1.24 -10.60
C VAL A 97 5.81 2.42 -9.72
N THR A 98 4.85 3.02 -9.03
CA THR A 98 5.13 4.03 -8.00
C THR A 98 4.60 3.52 -6.67
N THR A 99 5.41 3.59 -5.61
CA THR A 99 4.98 3.29 -4.24
C THR A 99 5.22 4.50 -3.35
N ALA A 100 4.38 4.65 -2.33
CA ALA A 100 4.47 5.71 -1.34
C ALA A 100 4.53 5.11 0.06
N GLY A 101 5.08 5.84 1.04
CA GLY A 101 5.14 5.39 2.44
C GLY A 101 5.84 6.41 3.35
N VAL A 102 6.37 5.91 4.47
CA VAL A 102 7.11 6.69 5.46
C VAL A 102 8.47 6.01 5.71
N SER A 103 9.53 6.78 5.84
CA SER A 103 10.86 6.32 6.25
C SER A 103 11.24 6.96 7.57
N ASN A 104 11.75 6.17 8.52
CA ASN A 104 12.23 6.68 9.82
C ASN A 104 13.76 6.45 9.95
N GLY A 105 14.44 6.28 8.81
CA GLY A 105 15.83 5.84 8.77
C GLY A 105 16.60 6.35 7.56
N THR A 106 17.66 5.63 7.21
CA THR A 106 18.50 5.95 6.05
C THR A 106 18.16 5.03 4.89
N ILE A 107 17.83 5.60 3.75
CA ILE A 107 17.60 4.91 2.49
C ILE A 107 18.88 5.02 1.66
N THR A 108 19.70 3.96 1.71
CA THR A 108 21.04 3.97 1.10
C THR A 108 20.97 4.15 -0.41
N SER A 109 20.00 3.49 -1.06
CA SER A 109 19.77 3.58 -2.51
C SER A 109 19.38 4.99 -2.96
N CYS A 110 18.83 5.81 -2.07
CA CYS A 110 18.42 7.18 -2.34
C CYS A 110 19.37 8.24 -1.76
N SER A 111 20.46 7.83 -1.09
CA SER A 111 21.37 8.72 -0.34
C SER A 111 20.63 9.68 0.60
N TYR A 112 19.60 9.17 1.28
CA TYR A 112 18.71 9.95 2.12
C TYR A 112 18.73 9.45 3.56
N SER A 113 18.74 10.37 4.52
CA SER A 113 18.53 10.06 5.93
C SER A 113 17.37 10.90 6.43
N SER A 114 16.46 10.25 7.16
CA SER A 114 15.27 10.91 7.66
C SER A 114 15.62 12.01 8.67
N VAL A 115 14.83 13.09 8.66
CA VAL A 115 14.92 14.23 9.55
C VAL A 115 13.66 14.20 10.42
N GLY A 116 13.82 14.20 11.75
CA GLY A 116 12.67 14.01 12.66
C GLY A 116 12.36 12.54 12.94
N ALA A 117 11.11 12.20 13.29
CA ALA A 117 10.73 10.83 13.67
C ALA A 117 10.29 9.97 12.47
N GLY A 118 9.83 10.58 11.37
CA GLY A 118 9.55 9.90 10.11
C GLY A 118 9.26 10.89 8.99
N ASP A 119 9.68 10.55 7.76
CA ASP A 119 9.48 11.35 6.56
C ASP A 119 8.70 10.62 5.49
N GLY A 120 7.91 11.36 4.72
CA GLY A 120 7.22 10.83 3.57
C GLY A 120 8.19 10.41 2.46
N LEU A 121 7.92 9.27 1.83
CA LEU A 121 8.74 8.70 0.76
C LEU A 121 7.88 8.30 -0.43
N VAL A 122 8.39 8.57 -1.63
CA VAL A 122 7.86 8.07 -2.90
C VAL A 122 8.99 7.40 -3.67
N LEU A 123 8.76 6.18 -4.14
CA LEU A 123 9.71 5.40 -4.94
C LEU A 123 9.14 5.14 -6.33
N PHE A 124 9.95 5.38 -7.35
CA PHE A 124 9.60 5.19 -8.75
C PHE A 124 10.41 4.03 -9.32
N PHE A 125 9.73 3.03 -9.87
CA PHE A 125 10.35 1.86 -10.48
C PHE A 125 10.04 1.81 -11.97
N GLU A 126 11.07 1.54 -12.76
CA GLU A 126 10.93 1.22 -14.17
C GLU A 126 10.17 -0.09 -14.38
N SER A 127 9.67 -0.33 -15.59
CA SER A 127 8.89 -1.54 -15.88
C SER A 127 9.65 -2.87 -15.68
N ASN A 128 10.99 -2.79 -15.65
CA ASN A 128 11.89 -3.91 -15.39
C ASN A 128 12.19 -4.12 -13.89
N GLY A 129 11.59 -3.34 -12.99
CA GLY A 129 11.79 -3.39 -11.53
C GLY A 129 12.98 -2.58 -11.01
N THR A 130 13.71 -1.87 -11.87
CA THR A 130 14.84 -1.03 -11.42
C THR A 130 14.30 0.24 -10.75
N LEU A 131 14.82 0.58 -9.57
CA LEU A 131 14.53 1.84 -8.90
C LEU A 131 15.07 3.01 -9.75
N ALA A 132 14.16 3.81 -10.31
CA ALA A 132 14.46 4.95 -11.18
C ALA A 132 14.79 6.20 -10.37
N LYS A 133 13.98 6.47 -9.33
CA LYS A 133 14.07 7.68 -8.51
C LYS A 133 13.40 7.48 -7.16
N CYS A 134 13.84 8.25 -6.18
CA CYS A 134 13.16 8.43 -4.91
C CYS A 134 12.85 9.91 -4.72
N VAL A 135 11.73 10.24 -4.07
CA VAL A 135 11.36 11.59 -3.69
C VAL A 135 10.89 11.58 -2.25
N ASN A 136 11.35 12.55 -1.45
CA ASN A 136 10.99 12.67 -0.04
C ASN A 136 10.15 13.92 0.20
N LEU A 137 9.25 13.80 1.17
CA LEU A 137 8.51 14.86 1.81
C LEU A 137 9.00 14.92 3.25
N SER A 138 9.78 15.95 3.58
CA SER A 138 10.52 15.96 4.85
C SER A 138 10.57 17.34 5.48
N SER A 139 10.52 17.34 6.80
CA SER A 139 10.57 18.47 7.72
C SER A 139 11.29 18.06 9.02
N ALA A 140 11.19 18.86 10.08
CA ALA A 140 11.65 18.47 11.41
C ALA A 140 10.58 17.72 12.23
N GLY A 141 9.33 17.73 11.75
CA GLY A 141 8.20 17.01 12.35
C GLY A 141 7.99 15.65 11.69
N ASP A 142 6.82 15.06 11.95
CA ASP A 142 6.43 13.80 11.33
C ASP A 142 5.74 14.07 9.99
N ASP A 143 6.30 13.52 8.91
CA ASP A 143 5.77 13.67 7.56
C ASP A 143 5.44 12.30 6.96
N ALA A 144 4.43 12.26 6.11
CA ALA A 144 3.98 11.00 5.51
C ALA A 144 3.48 11.21 4.09
N VAL A 145 3.71 10.19 3.24
CA VAL A 145 2.94 10.02 2.00
C VAL A 145 2.05 8.78 2.18
N ASN A 146 0.74 9.00 2.15
CA ASN A 146 -0.25 8.00 2.53
C ASN A 146 -0.89 7.28 1.33
N ASP A 147 -0.94 7.95 0.18
CA ASP A 147 -1.52 7.35 -1.03
C ASP A 147 -0.95 7.96 -2.31
N VAL A 148 -1.03 7.20 -3.39
CA VAL A 148 -0.56 7.57 -4.73
C VAL A 148 -1.55 7.11 -5.81
N ALA A 149 -1.81 7.99 -6.78
CA ALA A 149 -2.57 7.69 -7.98
C ALA A 149 -1.80 8.10 -9.24
N LEU A 150 -2.15 7.51 -10.37
CA LEU A 150 -1.57 7.83 -11.68
C LEU A 150 -2.64 8.31 -12.63
N ASP A 151 -2.36 9.40 -13.34
CA ASP A 151 -3.19 9.81 -14.46
C ASP A 151 -2.92 8.96 -15.72
N SER A 152 -3.79 9.08 -16.72
CA SER A 152 -3.64 8.36 -18.00
C SER A 152 -2.38 8.72 -18.80
N SER A 153 -1.74 9.86 -18.50
CA SER A 153 -0.47 10.31 -19.09
C SER A 153 0.76 9.76 -18.35
N GLY A 154 0.56 9.17 -17.17
CA GLY A 154 1.62 8.73 -16.26
C GLY A 154 2.09 9.80 -15.28
N ALA A 155 1.38 10.92 -15.14
CA ALA A 155 1.60 11.86 -14.05
C ALA A 155 1.20 11.19 -12.73
N ILE A 156 1.87 11.57 -11.65
CA ILE A 156 1.74 10.95 -10.35
C ILE A 156 1.15 11.97 -9.38
N ASP A 157 0.02 11.64 -8.76
CA ASP A 157 -0.59 12.43 -7.70
C ASP A 157 -0.37 11.72 -6.35
N ILE A 158 0.09 12.47 -5.36
CA ILE A 158 0.30 11.96 -3.99
C ILE A 158 -0.51 12.75 -2.99
N VAL A 159 -0.86 12.09 -1.90
CA VAL A 159 -1.41 12.75 -0.70
C VAL A 159 -0.69 12.30 0.55
N GLY A 160 -0.69 13.18 1.55
CA GLY A 160 0.07 12.97 2.77
C GLY A 160 -0.18 14.04 3.82
N SER A 161 0.77 14.17 4.73
CA SER A 161 0.77 15.18 5.78
C SER A 161 2.19 15.66 6.06
N ILE A 162 2.29 16.88 6.58
CA ILE A 162 3.54 17.44 7.10
C ILE A 162 3.38 17.95 8.53
N GLY A 163 4.38 17.67 9.37
CA GLY A 163 4.42 18.08 10.77
C GLY A 163 5.28 19.32 11.03
N GLY A 164 5.81 19.94 9.97
CA GLY A 164 6.69 21.09 10.07
C GLY A 164 6.89 21.79 8.72
N ALA A 165 7.72 22.84 8.73
CA ALA A 165 8.14 23.52 7.51
C ALA A 165 8.91 22.54 6.61
N ALA A 166 8.21 21.99 5.63
CA ALA A 166 8.67 20.87 4.83
C ALA A 166 9.16 21.31 3.45
N LYS A 167 10.00 20.46 2.86
CA LYS A 167 10.24 20.49 1.42
C LYS A 167 9.69 19.22 0.80
N LEU A 168 8.94 19.39 -0.28
CA LEU A 168 8.75 18.30 -1.25
C LEU A 168 9.92 18.39 -2.23
N TRP A 169 10.94 17.59 -1.98
CA TRP A 169 12.22 17.68 -2.69
C TRP A 169 12.90 19.07 -2.52
N ALA A 170 12.86 19.90 -3.55
CA ALA A 170 13.41 21.26 -3.57
C ALA A 170 12.32 22.33 -3.48
N THR A 171 11.05 21.93 -3.47
CA THR A 171 9.90 22.84 -3.41
C THR A 171 9.54 23.10 -1.96
N ASP A 172 9.63 24.36 -1.54
CA ASP A 172 9.17 24.78 -0.21
C ASP A 172 7.65 24.66 -0.10
N LEU A 173 7.20 24.01 0.96
CA LEU A 173 5.78 23.93 1.30
C LEU A 173 5.46 24.95 2.39
N THR A 174 4.26 25.51 2.32
CA THR A 174 3.76 26.40 3.39
C THR A 174 3.25 25.54 4.53
N PHE A 175 3.75 25.79 5.74
CA PHE A 175 3.30 25.13 6.97
C PHE A 175 2.62 26.16 7.87
N ASN A 176 1.39 25.87 8.27
CA ASN A 176 0.52 26.75 9.05
C ASN A 176 0.38 26.34 10.52
N GLY A 177 1.20 25.39 10.98
CA GLY A 177 1.21 24.89 12.35
C GLY A 177 0.46 23.56 12.49
N GLY A 178 0.73 22.82 13.59
CA GLY A 178 0.12 21.51 13.80
C GLY A 178 0.59 20.47 12.78
N THR A 179 -0.35 19.87 12.04
CA THR A 179 -0.09 18.94 10.93
C THR A 179 -0.92 19.36 9.74
N ASP A 180 -0.30 19.64 8.59
CA ASP A 180 -1.02 20.09 7.39
C ASP A 180 -1.13 18.96 6.37
N ALA A 181 -2.29 18.83 5.72
CA ALA A 181 -2.47 17.87 4.64
C ALA A 181 -1.72 18.33 3.40
N VAL A 182 -1.10 17.40 2.66
CA VAL A 182 -0.39 17.70 1.41
C VAL A 182 -1.07 17.00 0.25
N VAL A 183 -1.21 17.71 -0.87
CA VAL A 183 -1.55 17.15 -2.18
C VAL A 183 -0.52 17.65 -3.18
N ALA A 184 0.08 16.76 -3.97
CA ALA A 184 1.07 17.16 -4.96
C ALA A 184 1.01 16.30 -6.22
N GLN A 185 1.37 16.90 -7.34
CA GLN A 185 1.46 16.23 -8.63
C GLN A 185 2.88 16.30 -9.21
N PHE A 186 3.33 15.20 -9.79
CA PHE A 186 4.56 15.08 -10.56
C PHE A 186 4.24 14.77 -12.01
N ALA A 187 5.02 15.31 -12.93
CA ALA A 187 5.02 14.87 -14.32
C ALA A 187 5.60 13.44 -14.44
N PRO A 188 5.37 12.74 -15.58
CA PRO A 188 5.94 11.41 -15.82
C PRO A 188 7.49 11.36 -15.77
N ASP A 189 8.17 12.49 -15.92
CA ASP A 189 9.62 12.62 -15.74
C ASP A 189 10.05 12.86 -14.27
N HIS A 190 9.09 12.72 -13.34
CA HIS A 190 9.23 12.90 -11.91
C HIS A 190 9.59 14.33 -11.48
N THR A 191 9.30 15.35 -12.31
CA THR A 191 9.39 16.76 -11.90
C THR A 191 8.09 17.22 -11.23
N VAL A 192 8.18 18.04 -10.18
CA VAL A 192 6.99 18.57 -9.48
C VAL A 192 6.26 19.54 -10.42
N ARG A 193 4.99 19.28 -10.71
CA ARG A 193 4.11 20.20 -11.44
C ARG A 193 3.51 21.23 -10.50
N TRP A 194 2.96 20.76 -9.39
CA TRP A 194 2.43 21.59 -8.32
C TRP A 194 2.41 20.81 -7.02
N ALA A 195 2.45 21.53 -5.89
CA ALA A 195 2.26 20.99 -4.56
C ALA A 195 1.47 22.01 -3.73
N LYS A 196 0.51 21.53 -2.95
CA LYS A 196 -0.40 22.33 -2.13
C LYS A 196 -0.45 21.75 -0.72
N THR A 197 -0.52 22.64 0.25
CA THR A 197 -0.79 22.30 1.64
C THR A 197 -2.15 22.83 2.03
N PHE A 198 -2.86 22.05 2.85
CA PHE A 198 -4.20 22.33 3.32
C PHE A 198 -4.22 22.13 4.82
N GLY A 199 -4.21 23.25 5.55
CA GLY A 199 -4.28 23.20 6.99
C GLY A 199 -4.08 24.55 7.67
N TYR A 200 -4.37 24.53 8.96
CA TYR A 200 -4.29 25.63 9.91
C TYR A 200 -4.01 25.01 11.29
N GLU A 201 -4.24 25.73 12.39
CA GLU A 201 -4.15 25.15 13.73
C GLU A 201 -4.92 23.81 13.83
N GLY A 202 -4.25 22.76 14.30
CA GLY A 202 -4.80 21.42 14.46
C GLY A 202 -4.12 20.36 13.58
N VAL A 203 -4.79 19.23 13.40
CA VAL A 203 -4.31 18.12 12.56
C VAL A 203 -5.15 18.02 11.30
N GLN A 204 -4.53 18.07 10.13
CA GLN A 204 -5.11 17.79 8.82
C GLN A 204 -4.28 16.71 8.15
N GLU A 205 -4.86 15.53 7.93
CA GLU A 205 -4.15 14.40 7.30
C GLU A 205 -4.90 13.95 6.06
N ALA A 206 -4.25 13.98 4.89
CA ALA A 206 -4.78 13.35 3.69
C ALA A 206 -4.29 11.89 3.60
N LEU A 207 -5.24 10.97 3.42
CA LEU A 207 -5.03 9.52 3.52
C LEU A 207 -5.31 8.76 2.24
N GLY A 208 -6.11 9.33 1.32
CA GLY A 208 -6.47 8.70 0.06
C GLY A 208 -6.59 9.71 -1.08
N VAL A 209 -6.23 9.27 -2.29
CA VAL A 209 -6.30 10.08 -3.51
C VAL A 209 -6.97 9.33 -4.66
N ALA A 210 -7.82 10.04 -5.41
CA ALA A 210 -8.43 9.51 -6.62
C ALA A 210 -8.46 10.56 -7.74
N LEU A 211 -8.48 10.09 -8.98
CA LEU A 211 -8.54 10.95 -10.18
C LEU A 211 -9.79 10.62 -10.99
N ASP A 212 -10.62 11.62 -11.30
CA ASP A 212 -11.73 11.40 -12.23
C ASP A 212 -11.26 11.37 -13.70
N PRO A 213 -12.12 10.99 -14.67
CA PRO A 213 -11.72 10.95 -16.08
C PRO A 213 -11.28 12.30 -16.66
N SER A 214 -11.62 13.42 -16.01
CA SER A 214 -11.15 14.77 -16.38
C SER A 214 -9.83 15.14 -15.71
N GLN A 215 -9.21 14.21 -14.98
CA GLN A 215 -8.00 14.38 -14.19
C GLN A 215 -8.13 15.41 -13.06
N ASN A 216 -9.35 15.61 -12.55
CA ASN A 216 -9.52 16.32 -11.29
C ASN A 216 -9.07 15.42 -10.14
N VAL A 217 -8.39 16.01 -9.15
CA VAL A 217 -7.84 15.31 -7.99
C VAL A 217 -8.82 15.36 -6.83
N TYR A 218 -9.11 14.21 -6.24
CA TYR A 218 -9.93 14.07 -5.05
C TYR A 218 -9.05 13.59 -3.91
N ALA A 219 -8.90 14.41 -2.87
CA ALA A 219 -8.13 14.06 -1.67
C ALA A 219 -9.08 13.86 -0.49
N VAL A 220 -8.92 12.75 0.22
CA VAL A 220 -9.73 12.43 1.40
C VAL A 220 -8.87 12.24 2.64
N GLY A 221 -9.47 12.46 3.79
CA GLY A 221 -8.75 12.35 5.04
C GLY A 221 -9.59 12.68 6.27
N GLY A 222 -8.91 13.02 7.36
CA GLY A 222 -9.54 13.50 8.59
C GLY A 222 -8.86 14.76 9.08
N PHE A 223 -9.64 15.67 9.64
CA PHE A 223 -9.12 16.93 10.15
C PHE A 223 -9.78 17.44 11.42
N GLU A 224 -8.99 18.18 12.19
CA GLU A 224 -9.40 19.02 13.31
C GLU A 224 -9.34 20.49 12.88
N GLY A 225 -10.09 21.37 13.55
CA GLY A 225 -10.02 22.80 13.27
C GLY A 225 -10.51 23.16 11.87
N THR A 226 -9.64 23.73 11.04
CA THR A 226 -10.01 24.36 9.76
C THR A 226 -9.08 23.97 8.63
N ILE A 227 -9.64 23.65 7.46
CA ILE A 227 -8.93 23.61 6.17
C ILE A 227 -9.21 24.92 5.41
N LEU A 228 -8.15 25.57 4.92
CA LEU A 228 -8.22 26.81 4.16
C LEU A 228 -7.68 26.62 2.74
N SER A 229 -8.32 27.24 1.76
CA SER A 229 -7.77 27.43 0.42
C SER A 229 -8.19 28.79 -0.15
N GLY A 230 -7.31 29.78 -0.08
CA GLY A 230 -7.67 31.15 -0.42
C GLY A 230 -8.76 31.69 0.50
N THR A 231 -9.95 31.99 -0.04
CA THR A 231 -11.13 32.42 0.73
C THR A 231 -12.07 31.28 1.10
N ASP A 232 -11.84 30.08 0.59
CA ASP A 232 -12.65 28.91 0.92
C ASP A 232 -12.25 28.35 2.29
N VAL A 233 -13.26 28.04 3.10
CA VAL A 233 -13.11 27.60 4.48
C VAL A 233 -13.93 26.34 4.71
N LEU A 234 -13.30 25.29 5.24
CA LEU A 234 -13.96 24.07 5.66
C LEU A 234 -13.64 23.83 7.15
N ASN A 235 -14.67 23.77 7.99
CA ASN A 235 -14.51 23.62 9.44
C ASN A 235 -14.89 22.20 9.87
N ALA A 236 -14.09 21.63 10.78
CA ALA A 236 -14.45 20.41 11.45
C ALA A 236 -15.60 20.68 12.44
N VAL A 237 -16.45 19.68 12.63
CA VAL A 237 -17.49 19.68 13.65
C VAL A 237 -17.13 18.60 14.66
N GLY A 238 -17.10 18.94 15.95
CA GLY A 238 -16.66 18.01 16.99
C GLY A 238 -15.13 17.93 17.10
N SER A 239 -14.61 16.75 17.45
CA SER A 239 -13.17 16.56 17.66
C SER A 239 -12.41 16.30 16.38
N ARG A 240 -12.99 15.59 15.42
CA ARG A 240 -12.38 15.31 14.11
C ARG A 240 -13.44 14.99 13.06
N SER A 241 -13.39 15.65 11.91
CA SER A 241 -14.29 15.39 10.78
C SER A 241 -13.56 14.69 9.63
N ALA A 242 -14.27 13.84 8.91
CA ALA A 242 -13.81 13.34 7.61
C ALA A 242 -13.89 14.48 6.60
N PHE A 243 -12.95 14.56 5.66
CA PHE A 243 -13.03 15.53 4.55
C PHE A 243 -12.91 14.85 3.18
N LEU A 244 -13.43 15.56 2.18
CA LEU A 244 -13.18 15.36 0.76
C LEU A 244 -12.90 16.72 0.11
N LEU A 245 -11.76 16.85 -0.55
CA LEU A 245 -11.39 18.00 -1.36
C LEU A 245 -11.42 17.62 -2.83
N LYS A 246 -11.93 18.50 -3.69
CA LYS A 246 -11.76 18.42 -5.14
C LYS A 246 -10.86 19.55 -5.62
N LEU A 247 -9.79 19.19 -6.31
CA LEU A 247 -8.93 20.09 -7.07
C LEU A 247 -9.08 19.80 -8.56
N ASP A 248 -8.91 20.80 -9.42
CA ASP A 248 -8.76 20.56 -10.85
C ASP A 248 -7.40 19.94 -11.18
N LYS A 249 -7.20 19.57 -12.45
CA LYS A 249 -5.94 18.97 -12.94
C LYS A 249 -4.68 19.84 -12.71
N ASP A 250 -4.87 21.14 -12.49
CA ASP A 250 -3.79 22.11 -12.28
C ASP A 250 -3.59 22.42 -10.79
N GLY A 251 -4.29 21.70 -9.90
CA GLY A 251 -4.19 21.84 -8.44
C GLY A 251 -4.96 23.04 -7.90
N THR A 252 -5.91 23.59 -8.65
CA THR A 252 -6.80 24.68 -8.20
C THR A 252 -7.96 24.10 -7.41
N TRP A 253 -8.27 24.67 -6.25
CA TRP A 253 -9.42 24.28 -5.46
C TRP A 253 -10.74 24.47 -6.23
N VAL A 254 -11.59 23.44 -6.23
CA VAL A 254 -12.93 23.47 -6.82
C VAL A 254 -14.00 23.51 -5.73
N TRP A 255 -13.97 22.56 -4.80
CA TRP A 255 -14.85 22.53 -3.63
C TRP A 255 -14.33 21.58 -2.54
N GLY A 256 -14.84 21.73 -1.31
CA GLY A 256 -14.60 20.81 -0.20
C GLY A 256 -15.91 20.35 0.47
N ARG A 257 -15.86 19.20 1.14
CA ARG A 257 -16.92 18.64 1.99
C ARG A 257 -16.33 18.08 3.28
N ALA A 258 -17.08 18.19 4.36
CA ALA A 258 -16.73 17.61 5.66
C ALA A 258 -17.92 16.90 6.27
N TRP A 259 -17.67 15.81 7.00
CA TRP A 259 -18.70 15.02 7.66
C TRP A 259 -18.25 14.53 9.04
N GLY A 260 -19.24 14.27 9.89
CA GLY A 260 -19.07 13.75 11.24
C GLY A 260 -19.01 14.89 12.25
N SER A 261 -19.83 14.76 13.30
CA SER A 261 -19.85 15.67 14.47
C SER A 261 -19.23 15.04 15.73
N GLY A 262 -18.83 13.76 15.65
CA GLY A 262 -18.01 13.06 16.63
C GLY A 262 -16.56 12.93 16.15
N HIS A 263 -16.09 11.70 16.01
CA HIS A 263 -14.82 11.37 15.36
C HIS A 263 -15.10 10.69 14.02
N ALA A 264 -14.72 11.30 12.89
CA ALA A 264 -14.85 10.68 11.58
C ALA A 264 -13.58 10.85 10.76
N ILE A 265 -13.28 9.85 9.93
CA ILE A 265 -12.12 9.86 9.05
C ILE A 265 -12.43 9.16 7.73
N ALA A 266 -12.14 9.83 6.62
CA ALA A 266 -12.16 9.19 5.30
C ALA A 266 -10.79 8.59 5.00
N ARG A 267 -10.75 7.28 4.73
CA ARG A 267 -9.49 6.53 4.61
C ARG A 267 -9.08 6.26 3.17
N ALA A 268 -10.03 6.17 2.25
CA ALA A 268 -9.76 5.87 0.85
C ALA A 268 -10.80 6.50 -0.07
N ALA A 269 -10.38 6.80 -1.30
CA ALA A 269 -11.24 7.28 -2.37
C ALA A 269 -10.96 6.52 -3.68
N ALA A 270 -11.98 6.39 -4.52
CA ALA A 270 -11.84 5.88 -5.88
C ALA A 270 -12.86 6.58 -6.80
N ALA A 271 -12.44 6.96 -8.00
CA ALA A 271 -13.32 7.59 -8.98
C ALA A 271 -13.88 6.55 -9.95
N SER A 272 -15.16 6.69 -10.26
CA SER A 272 -15.85 5.90 -11.27
C SER A 272 -15.63 6.45 -12.68
N PRO A 273 -15.84 5.65 -13.73
CA PRO A 273 -15.79 6.11 -15.12
C PRO A 273 -16.81 7.21 -15.46
N SER A 274 -17.88 7.38 -14.67
CA SER A 274 -18.83 8.50 -14.84
C SER A 274 -18.38 9.79 -14.15
N GLY A 275 -17.24 9.78 -13.45
CA GLY A 275 -16.70 10.90 -12.69
C GLY A 275 -17.25 11.03 -11.27
N ASN A 276 -18.14 10.13 -10.83
CA ASN A 276 -18.54 10.07 -9.43
C ASN A 276 -17.36 9.57 -8.58
N VAL A 277 -17.18 10.11 -7.38
CA VAL A 277 -16.17 9.66 -6.43
C VAL A 277 -16.82 8.85 -5.32
N VAL A 278 -16.25 7.67 -5.04
CA VAL A 278 -16.60 6.84 -3.90
C VAL A 278 -15.59 7.11 -2.80
N VAL A 279 -16.07 7.41 -1.60
CA VAL A 279 -15.25 7.62 -0.41
C VAL A 279 -15.65 6.57 0.63
N ALA A 280 -14.65 5.96 1.25
CA ALA A 280 -14.85 5.00 2.33
C ALA A 280 -14.03 5.38 3.56
N GLY A 281 -14.59 5.15 4.74
CA GLY A 281 -14.00 5.58 5.99
C GLY A 281 -14.68 4.96 7.20
N GLU A 282 -14.44 5.56 8.36
CA GLU A 282 -15.05 5.15 9.62
C GLU A 282 -15.45 6.36 10.47
N PHE A 283 -16.37 6.13 11.40
CA PHE A 283 -16.90 7.16 12.27
C PHE A 283 -17.32 6.59 13.64
N ASP A 284 -17.13 7.37 14.69
CA ASP A 284 -17.69 7.16 16.03
C ASP A 284 -18.57 8.37 16.41
N GLY A 285 -19.80 8.08 16.79
CA GLY A 285 -20.86 9.05 17.05
C GLY A 285 -21.77 9.28 15.84
N PRO A 286 -22.47 10.42 15.80
CA PRO A 286 -23.37 10.76 14.70
C PRO A 286 -22.63 11.30 13.48
N ILE A 287 -23.11 10.88 12.30
CA ILE A 287 -22.66 11.38 11.00
C ILE A 287 -23.87 11.53 10.05
N ASP A 288 -23.98 12.68 9.38
CA ASP A 288 -25.01 12.93 8.38
C ASP A 288 -24.35 13.27 7.04
N PHE A 289 -24.73 12.54 6.00
CA PHE A 289 -24.25 12.73 4.62
C PHE A 289 -25.24 13.57 3.77
N GLY A 290 -26.31 14.09 4.35
CA GLY A 290 -27.32 14.94 3.70
C GLY A 290 -28.65 14.25 3.38
N SER A 291 -28.87 13.03 3.88
CA SER A 291 -30.15 12.30 3.71
C SER A 291 -30.75 11.88 5.04
N SER A 292 -29.96 11.21 5.88
CA SER A 292 -30.30 10.81 7.24
C SER A 292 -29.04 10.67 8.08
N GLU A 293 -29.16 10.96 9.37
CA GLU A 293 -28.11 10.70 10.35
C GLU A 293 -27.91 9.18 10.55
N HIS A 294 -26.65 8.77 10.52
CA HIS A 294 -26.19 7.46 10.97
C HIS A 294 -25.52 7.63 12.33
N VAL A 295 -25.69 6.65 13.21
CA VAL A 295 -25.08 6.63 14.55
C VAL A 295 -24.32 5.31 14.69
N SER A 296 -23.08 5.38 15.17
CA SER A 296 -22.26 4.20 15.38
C SER A 296 -22.88 3.25 16.42
N GLN A 297 -22.68 1.94 16.24
CA GLN A 297 -23.30 0.91 17.08
C GLN A 297 -22.40 0.39 18.21
N GLY A 298 -21.48 1.22 18.70
CA GLY A 298 -20.58 0.89 19.81
C GLY A 298 -19.18 1.43 19.54
N GLY A 299 -18.39 0.67 18.77
CA GLY A 299 -17.10 1.14 18.26
C GLY A 299 -17.25 2.05 17.04
N ALA A 300 -16.13 2.39 16.41
CA ALA A 300 -16.20 3.10 15.13
C ALA A 300 -16.77 2.18 14.04
N ASP A 301 -17.80 2.67 13.36
CA ASP A 301 -18.48 1.95 12.29
C ASP A 301 -17.94 2.40 10.93
N ALA A 302 -18.00 1.51 9.95
CA ALA A 302 -17.54 1.80 8.60
C ALA A 302 -18.64 2.50 7.78
N PHE A 303 -18.23 3.39 6.87
CA PHE A 303 -19.13 4.04 5.93
C PHE A 303 -18.61 4.01 4.49
N ILE A 304 -19.54 4.13 3.56
CA ILE A 304 -19.28 4.42 2.15
C ILE A 304 -20.23 5.52 1.66
N ILE A 305 -19.70 6.44 0.87
CA ILE A 305 -20.48 7.50 0.22
C ILE A 305 -20.07 7.61 -1.25
N THR A 306 -21.05 7.78 -2.13
CA THR A 306 -20.81 8.09 -3.53
C THR A 306 -21.32 9.48 -3.84
N ILE A 307 -20.49 10.28 -4.49
CA ILE A 307 -20.67 11.71 -4.69
C ILE A 307 -20.48 12.03 -6.17
N ASP A 308 -21.33 12.90 -6.71
CA ASP A 308 -21.22 13.36 -8.09
C ASP A 308 -20.05 14.36 -8.28
N PRO A 309 -19.66 14.69 -9.53
CA PRO A 309 -18.58 15.66 -9.78
C PRO A 309 -18.83 17.08 -9.21
N ASN A 310 -20.07 17.43 -8.86
CA ASN A 310 -20.47 18.71 -8.28
C ASN A 310 -20.47 18.70 -6.75
N GLY A 311 -20.10 17.56 -6.14
CA GLY A 311 -20.05 17.39 -4.70
C GLY A 311 -21.42 17.12 -4.06
N GLN A 312 -22.40 16.61 -4.82
CA GLN A 312 -23.69 16.15 -4.29
C GLN A 312 -23.61 14.67 -3.95
N VAL A 313 -24.05 14.29 -2.76
CA VAL A 313 -24.13 12.88 -2.35
C VAL A 313 -25.23 12.20 -3.17
N LEU A 314 -24.86 11.15 -3.90
CA LEU A 314 -25.79 10.32 -4.67
C LEU A 314 -26.42 9.25 -3.78
N TRP A 315 -25.61 8.60 -2.94
CA TRP A 315 -26.05 7.65 -1.93
C TRP A 315 -24.96 7.43 -0.88
N SER A 316 -25.36 6.98 0.31
CA SER A 316 -24.49 6.64 1.43
C SER A 316 -24.94 5.34 2.10
N LYS A 317 -24.01 4.64 2.74
CA LYS A 317 -24.28 3.54 3.67
C LYS A 317 -23.33 3.61 4.85
N ALA A 318 -23.81 3.18 6.01
CA ALA A 318 -23.00 2.89 7.18
C ALA A 318 -23.30 1.45 7.62
N PHE A 319 -22.29 0.73 8.07
CA PHE A 319 -22.38 -0.65 8.52
C PHE A 319 -21.44 -0.87 9.69
N GLY A 320 -21.97 -1.51 10.74
CA GLY A 320 -21.19 -1.84 11.91
C GLY A 320 -21.98 -2.60 12.95
N ASN A 321 -21.33 -2.84 14.08
CA ASN A 321 -21.83 -3.59 15.23
C ASN A 321 -21.20 -3.04 16.52
N ALA A 322 -21.25 -3.81 17.62
CA ALA A 322 -20.68 -3.37 18.91
C ALA A 322 -19.15 -3.20 18.91
N ASN A 323 -18.45 -3.77 17.93
CA ASN A 323 -16.99 -3.70 17.78
C ASN A 323 -16.60 -2.67 16.74
N VAL A 324 -15.29 -2.45 16.58
CA VAL A 324 -14.76 -1.52 15.58
C VAL A 324 -14.71 -2.16 14.18
N GLN A 325 -15.08 -1.38 13.17
CA GLN A 325 -14.99 -1.71 11.76
C GLN A 325 -14.06 -0.75 11.03
N HIS A 326 -12.89 -1.25 10.65
CA HIS A 326 -11.87 -0.46 9.97
C HIS A 326 -11.91 -0.70 8.46
N VAL A 327 -12.28 0.30 7.67
CA VAL A 327 -12.11 0.23 6.21
C VAL A 327 -10.67 0.59 5.85
N SER A 328 -10.01 -0.17 4.99
CA SER A 328 -8.65 0.16 4.52
C SER A 328 -8.62 0.77 3.12
N ARG A 329 -9.42 0.21 2.20
CA ARG A 329 -9.37 0.55 0.78
C ARG A 329 -10.75 0.44 0.11
N VAL A 330 -10.91 1.22 -0.95
CA VAL A 330 -12.02 1.15 -1.90
C VAL A 330 -11.46 1.08 -3.32
N ALA A 331 -12.08 0.30 -4.19
CA ALA A 331 -11.78 0.24 -5.61
C ALA A 331 -13.07 0.33 -6.43
N VAL A 332 -12.97 0.80 -7.67
CA VAL A 332 -14.08 0.89 -8.63
C VAL A 332 -13.66 0.27 -9.95
N ASP A 333 -14.51 -0.56 -10.55
CA ASP A 333 -14.27 -1.17 -11.85
C ASP A 333 -14.74 -0.30 -13.03
N ALA A 334 -14.48 -0.77 -14.25
CA ALA A 334 -14.85 -0.07 -15.49
C ALA A 334 -16.38 0.02 -15.72
N GLN A 335 -17.19 -0.71 -14.96
CA GLN A 335 -18.65 -0.65 -14.97
C GLN A 335 -19.21 0.22 -13.84
N GLY A 336 -18.33 0.78 -12.98
CA GLY A 336 -18.72 1.58 -11.82
C GLY A 336 -19.13 0.75 -10.61
N ASN A 337 -18.92 -0.57 -10.62
CA ASN A 337 -19.09 -1.37 -9.42
C ASN A 337 -17.95 -1.06 -8.45
N LEU A 338 -18.24 -1.09 -7.16
CA LEU A 338 -17.27 -0.76 -6.13
C LEU A 338 -17.06 -1.93 -5.17
N ALA A 339 -15.83 -2.06 -4.69
CA ALA A 339 -15.44 -3.01 -3.66
C ALA A 339 -14.77 -2.27 -2.51
N ILE A 340 -15.13 -2.62 -1.28
CA ILE A 340 -14.46 -2.15 -0.07
C ILE A 340 -13.85 -3.32 0.69
N ALA A 341 -12.68 -3.08 1.26
CA ALA A 341 -11.99 -4.06 2.09
C ALA A 341 -11.54 -3.42 3.40
N GLY A 342 -11.53 -4.25 4.45
CA GLY A 342 -11.20 -3.81 5.78
C GLY A 342 -11.14 -4.96 6.78
N ARG A 343 -11.14 -4.59 8.06
CA ARG A 343 -11.15 -5.48 9.22
C ARG A 343 -12.40 -5.25 10.04
N SER A 344 -12.92 -6.33 10.58
CA SER A 344 -14.03 -6.33 11.53
C SER A 344 -13.91 -7.49 12.51
N SER A 345 -14.67 -7.41 13.59
CA SER A 345 -14.99 -8.55 14.43
C SER A 345 -16.50 -8.57 14.70
N GLY A 346 -17.06 -9.77 14.80
CA GLY A 346 -18.50 -9.95 14.90
C GLY A 346 -19.21 -9.86 13.56
N ASP A 347 -20.48 -10.24 13.58
CA ASP A 347 -21.31 -10.29 12.38
C ASP A 347 -21.63 -8.87 11.88
N ILE A 348 -21.63 -8.69 10.57
CA ILE A 348 -21.95 -7.41 9.92
C ILE A 348 -22.91 -7.63 8.77
N ASP A 349 -23.94 -6.80 8.69
CA ASP A 349 -24.84 -6.74 7.54
C ASP A 349 -24.38 -5.64 6.57
N PHE A 350 -23.90 -6.04 5.39
CA PHE A 350 -23.51 -5.14 4.30
C PHE A 350 -24.70 -4.78 3.37
N GLY A 351 -25.92 -5.10 3.76
CA GLY A 351 -27.17 -4.88 3.01
C GLY A 351 -27.74 -6.15 2.36
N GLY A 352 -27.14 -7.31 2.61
CA GLY A 352 -27.58 -8.62 2.11
C GLY A 352 -27.95 -9.63 3.20
N GLY A 353 -28.00 -9.17 4.46
CA GLY A 353 -28.04 -10.02 5.65
C GLY A 353 -26.68 -10.13 6.32
N ALA A 354 -26.69 -10.51 7.60
CA ALA A 354 -25.48 -10.59 8.42
C ALA A 354 -24.51 -11.67 7.91
N VAL A 355 -23.30 -11.25 7.54
CA VAL A 355 -22.17 -12.14 7.25
C VAL A 355 -21.49 -12.47 8.57
N GLN A 356 -21.40 -13.76 8.88
CA GLN A 356 -20.95 -14.25 10.19
C GLN A 356 -19.43 -14.19 10.34
N ALA A 357 -18.94 -13.69 11.47
CA ALA A 357 -17.51 -13.62 11.77
C ALA A 357 -17.25 -13.58 13.29
N PRO A 358 -17.01 -14.73 13.95
CA PRO A 358 -16.90 -14.78 15.41
C PRO A 358 -15.63 -14.09 15.94
N ASN A 359 -14.57 -14.04 15.13
CA ASN A 359 -13.26 -13.50 15.48
C ASN A 359 -12.87 -12.36 14.54
N GLU A 360 -11.71 -11.74 14.81
CA GLU A 360 -11.09 -10.78 13.90
C GLU A 360 -10.96 -11.36 12.50
N SER A 361 -11.59 -10.67 11.55
CA SER A 361 -11.73 -11.09 10.17
C SER A 361 -11.41 -9.93 9.24
N VAL A 362 -10.91 -10.27 8.05
CA VAL A 362 -10.97 -9.35 6.92
C VAL A 362 -12.35 -9.45 6.28
N PHE A 363 -12.90 -8.32 5.85
CA PHE A 363 -14.12 -8.29 5.06
C PHE A 363 -13.85 -7.77 3.65
N LEU A 364 -14.68 -8.22 2.73
CA LEU A 364 -14.79 -7.71 1.38
C LEU A 364 -16.27 -7.58 1.03
N ALA A 365 -16.72 -6.38 0.66
CA ALA A 365 -18.10 -6.13 0.24
C ALA A 365 -18.15 -5.43 -1.11
N VAL A 366 -19.05 -5.87 -1.98
CA VAL A 366 -19.17 -5.40 -3.37
C VAL A 366 -20.56 -4.87 -3.64
N TYR A 367 -20.63 -3.72 -4.32
CA TYR A 367 -21.86 -3.02 -4.66
C TYR A 367 -21.88 -2.62 -6.15
N GLY A 368 -23.09 -2.41 -6.69
CA GLY A 368 -23.29 -1.74 -7.97
C GLY A 368 -23.08 -0.22 -7.89
N PRO A 369 -23.02 0.47 -9.04
CA PRO A 369 -22.82 1.92 -9.11
C PRO A 369 -23.91 2.75 -8.42
N ASP A 370 -25.11 2.18 -8.28
CA ASP A 370 -26.26 2.75 -7.59
C ASP A 370 -26.30 2.43 -6.08
N GLY A 371 -25.28 1.74 -5.56
CA GLY A 371 -25.24 1.29 -4.18
C GLY A 371 -26.06 0.02 -3.93
N GLY A 372 -26.51 -0.68 -4.96
CA GLY A 372 -27.15 -2.00 -4.83
C GLY A 372 -26.15 -3.04 -4.30
N TYR A 373 -26.48 -3.73 -3.21
CA TYR A 373 -25.67 -4.83 -2.68
C TYR A 373 -25.51 -5.95 -3.73
N LYS A 374 -24.29 -6.46 -3.91
CA LYS A 374 -24.03 -7.65 -4.74
C LYS A 374 -23.69 -8.87 -3.90
N TRP A 375 -22.62 -8.80 -3.15
CA TRP A 375 -22.16 -9.87 -2.26
C TRP A 375 -21.15 -9.33 -1.24
N ALA A 376 -20.97 -10.04 -0.15
CA ALA A 376 -19.92 -9.78 0.83
C ALA A 376 -19.41 -11.08 1.45
N VAL A 377 -18.15 -11.09 1.87
CA VAL A 377 -17.51 -12.18 2.60
C VAL A 377 -16.76 -11.64 3.80
N GLN A 378 -16.66 -12.45 4.86
CA GLN A 378 -15.76 -12.24 5.99
C GLN A 378 -14.92 -13.50 6.18
N HIS A 379 -13.60 -13.32 6.35
CA HIS A 379 -12.66 -14.42 6.53
C HIS A 379 -11.77 -14.16 7.73
N GLU A 380 -11.73 -15.11 8.65
CA GLU A 380 -10.79 -15.11 9.77
C GLU A 380 -9.35 -15.26 9.24
N VAL A 381 -8.46 -14.37 9.71
CA VAL A 381 -7.05 -14.30 9.28
C VAL A 381 -6.06 -14.37 10.45
N GLY A 382 -6.53 -14.80 11.63
CA GLY A 382 -5.73 -14.87 12.86
C GLY A 382 -5.63 -13.52 13.57
N ALA A 383 -5.60 -13.56 14.90
CA ALA A 383 -5.59 -12.37 15.74
C ALA A 383 -4.17 -11.84 16.00
N ASP A 384 -4.10 -10.51 16.15
CA ASP A 384 -3.05 -9.70 16.79
C ASP A 384 -2.06 -9.01 15.83
N GLY A 385 -2.14 -7.67 15.77
CA GLY A 385 -1.05 -6.78 15.33
C GLY A 385 -1.37 -5.78 14.20
N GLU A 386 -0.56 -4.72 14.13
CA GLU A 386 -0.56 -3.69 13.07
C GLU A 386 -0.29 -4.26 11.65
N ALA A 387 0.36 -5.42 11.57
CA ALA A 387 0.64 -6.11 10.30
C ALA A 387 -0.65 -6.63 9.62
N VAL A 388 -1.60 -7.15 10.40
CA VAL A 388 -2.89 -7.70 9.93
C VAL A 388 -3.94 -6.60 9.71
N SER A 389 -3.70 -5.40 10.25
CA SER A 389 -4.69 -4.31 10.31
C SER A 389 -4.92 -3.55 9.00
N ARG A 390 -4.18 -3.84 7.91
CA ARG A 390 -4.39 -3.20 6.60
C ARG A 390 -4.67 -4.24 5.52
N THR A 391 -5.69 -3.96 4.72
CA THR A 391 -6.02 -4.71 3.51
C THR A 391 -5.95 -3.83 2.27
N SER A 392 -5.82 -4.45 1.12
CA SER A 392 -5.89 -3.79 -0.18
C SER A 392 -6.85 -4.54 -1.11
N VAL A 393 -7.52 -3.80 -1.99
CA VAL A 393 -8.52 -4.33 -2.91
C VAL A 393 -8.38 -3.70 -4.28
N ALA A 394 -8.56 -4.49 -5.33
CA ALA A 394 -8.65 -4.00 -6.72
C ALA A 394 -9.52 -4.94 -7.57
N PHE A 395 -9.93 -4.44 -8.73
CA PHE A 395 -10.57 -5.25 -9.77
C PHE A 395 -9.56 -5.62 -10.86
N ASP A 396 -9.71 -6.82 -11.43
CA ASP A 396 -9.07 -7.17 -12.70
C ASP A 396 -9.94 -6.74 -13.92
N GLN A 397 -9.46 -6.94 -15.14
CA GLN A 397 -10.21 -6.58 -16.36
C GLN A 397 -11.53 -7.37 -16.53
N ALA A 398 -11.66 -8.53 -15.90
CA ALA A 398 -12.86 -9.36 -15.97
C ALA A 398 -13.90 -8.98 -14.88
N GLY A 399 -13.57 -8.02 -14.01
CA GLY A 399 -14.39 -7.62 -12.88
C GLY A 399 -14.30 -8.60 -11.69
N ASN A 400 -13.30 -9.48 -11.67
CA ASN A 400 -12.99 -10.24 -10.47
C ASN A 400 -12.32 -9.32 -9.45
N VAL A 401 -12.51 -9.64 -8.18
CA VAL A 401 -12.03 -8.83 -7.07
C VAL A 401 -10.84 -9.50 -6.42
N ILE A 402 -9.73 -8.77 -6.33
CA ILE A 402 -8.53 -9.21 -5.63
C ILE A 402 -8.49 -8.55 -4.26
N LEU A 403 -8.32 -9.36 -3.23
CA LEU A 403 -8.10 -8.94 -1.86
C LEU A 403 -6.69 -9.36 -1.44
N GLY A 404 -5.98 -8.50 -0.74
CA GLY A 404 -4.72 -8.88 -0.13
C GLY A 404 -4.47 -8.18 1.20
N GLY A 405 -3.56 -8.74 1.98
CA GLY A 405 -3.22 -8.27 3.32
C GLY A 405 -2.19 -9.19 3.97
N ALA A 406 -2.21 -9.26 5.29
CA ALA A 406 -1.42 -10.21 6.07
C ALA A 406 -2.32 -11.12 6.91
N PHE A 407 -1.84 -12.31 7.27
CA PHE A 407 -2.55 -13.25 8.13
C PHE A 407 -1.58 -14.02 9.04
N ARG A 408 -2.07 -14.52 10.17
CA ARG A 408 -1.33 -15.36 11.11
C ARG A 408 -2.00 -16.71 11.29
N SER A 409 -1.20 -17.73 11.61
CA SER A 409 -1.67 -19.10 11.84
C SER A 409 -2.35 -19.68 10.60
N ILE A 410 -3.69 -19.77 10.57
CA ILE A 410 -4.44 -20.37 9.47
C ILE A 410 -5.50 -19.39 9.01
N ALA A 411 -5.55 -19.13 7.71
CA ALA A 411 -6.63 -18.39 7.06
C ALA A 411 -7.31 -19.27 6.01
N ASN A 412 -8.64 -19.17 5.89
CA ASN A 412 -9.38 -19.81 4.78
C ASN A 412 -10.19 -18.76 4.03
N LEU A 413 -9.66 -18.38 2.87
CA LEU A 413 -10.20 -17.35 1.98
C LEU A 413 -11.16 -17.95 0.93
N GLY A 414 -11.77 -19.10 1.23
CA GLY A 414 -12.74 -19.78 0.37
C GLY A 414 -12.14 -20.81 -0.59
N THR A 415 -10.82 -20.95 -0.68
CA THR A 415 -10.14 -21.93 -1.54
C THR A 415 -9.31 -22.98 -0.79
N GLY A 416 -9.55 -23.12 0.52
CA GLY A 416 -8.82 -24.02 1.41
C GLY A 416 -7.90 -23.29 2.38
N PRO A 417 -7.34 -24.00 3.38
CA PRO A 417 -6.50 -23.39 4.40
C PRO A 417 -5.15 -22.95 3.82
N LEU A 418 -4.76 -21.71 4.14
CA LEU A 418 -3.40 -21.19 4.05
C LEU A 418 -2.80 -21.19 5.46
N THR A 419 -1.51 -21.51 5.56
CA THR A 419 -0.77 -21.50 6.83
C THR A 419 0.36 -20.47 6.75
N SER A 420 0.46 -19.59 7.75
CA SER A 420 1.60 -18.67 7.85
C SER A 420 2.83 -19.40 8.39
N HIS A 421 4.02 -19.01 7.97
CA HIS A 421 5.27 -19.73 8.27
C HIS A 421 6.02 -19.20 9.49
N GLY A 422 5.34 -18.57 10.44
CA GLY A 422 5.95 -18.04 11.66
C GLY A 422 5.08 -16.92 12.21
N ASP A 423 5.51 -15.69 12.00
CA ASP A 423 4.69 -14.51 12.25
C ASP A 423 3.65 -14.34 11.11
N ALA A 424 3.23 -13.10 10.84
CA ALA A 424 2.26 -12.78 9.80
C ALA A 424 2.89 -12.94 8.42
N ASP A 425 2.19 -13.62 7.51
CA ASP A 425 2.60 -13.76 6.10
C ASP A 425 1.66 -12.94 5.20
N VAL A 426 2.11 -12.60 4.00
CA VAL A 426 1.26 -12.02 2.96
C VAL A 426 0.21 -13.03 2.51
N PHE A 427 -1.03 -12.58 2.30
CA PHE A 427 -2.00 -13.31 1.48
C PHE A 427 -2.47 -12.47 0.28
N VAL A 428 -2.84 -13.16 -0.80
CA VAL A 428 -3.58 -12.61 -1.94
C VAL A 428 -4.66 -13.62 -2.34
N ALA A 429 -5.90 -13.16 -2.46
CA ALA A 429 -7.05 -13.96 -2.86
C ALA A 429 -7.85 -13.30 -3.98
N SER A 430 -8.42 -14.11 -4.86
CA SER A 430 -9.27 -13.69 -5.97
C SER A 430 -10.67 -14.26 -5.81
N TYR A 431 -11.66 -13.41 -6.05
CA TYR A 431 -13.07 -13.76 -6.06
C TYR A 431 -13.66 -13.36 -7.41
N SER A 432 -14.50 -14.20 -7.99
CA SER A 432 -15.24 -13.86 -9.20
C SER A 432 -16.10 -12.62 -9.00
N SER A 433 -16.54 -11.99 -10.09
CA SER A 433 -17.51 -10.89 -10.04
C SER A 433 -18.82 -11.25 -9.31
N ALA A 434 -19.13 -12.54 -9.17
CA ALA A 434 -20.28 -13.07 -8.43
C ALA A 434 -19.96 -13.52 -6.98
N GLY A 435 -18.72 -13.34 -6.50
CA GLY A 435 -18.32 -13.62 -5.11
C GLY A 435 -17.82 -15.04 -4.83
N ALA A 436 -17.78 -15.93 -5.84
CA ALA A 436 -17.13 -17.24 -5.68
C ALA A 436 -15.61 -17.10 -5.61
N ALA A 437 -14.98 -17.65 -4.57
CA ALA A 437 -13.53 -17.68 -4.43
C ALA A 437 -12.89 -18.50 -5.56
N LEU A 438 -11.91 -17.93 -6.24
CA LEU A 438 -11.23 -18.52 -7.41
C LEU A 438 -9.89 -19.14 -7.04
N TRP A 439 -9.08 -18.41 -6.29
CA TRP A 439 -7.77 -18.87 -5.79
C TRP A 439 -7.31 -18.02 -4.60
N SER A 440 -6.42 -18.58 -3.78
CA SER A 440 -5.68 -17.86 -2.74
C SER A 440 -4.22 -18.31 -2.69
N ARG A 441 -3.32 -17.39 -2.33
CA ARG A 441 -1.87 -17.61 -2.22
C ARG A 441 -1.34 -16.94 -0.96
N SER A 442 -0.30 -17.50 -0.36
CA SER A 442 0.46 -16.88 0.72
C SER A 442 1.96 -16.80 0.39
N TYR A 443 2.63 -15.80 0.95
CA TYR A 443 4.07 -15.57 0.79
C TYR A 443 4.67 -15.11 2.12
N GLY A 444 5.67 -15.82 2.60
CA GLY A 444 6.34 -15.48 3.85
C GLY A 444 7.27 -16.57 4.36
N ASP A 445 7.87 -16.30 5.52
CA ASP A 445 8.83 -17.18 6.20
C ASP A 445 8.62 -17.15 7.73
N ALA A 446 9.66 -17.45 8.51
CA ALA A 446 9.60 -17.40 9.98
C ALA A 446 9.28 -16.02 10.57
N TYR A 447 9.45 -14.94 9.80
CA TYR A 447 9.33 -13.56 10.24
C TYR A 447 8.11 -12.86 9.63
N SER A 448 7.89 -11.59 9.97
CA SER A 448 6.67 -10.89 9.56
C SER A 448 6.79 -10.29 8.16
N GLN A 449 5.79 -10.58 7.32
CA GLN A 449 5.53 -9.97 6.03
C GLN A 449 4.08 -9.47 5.93
N ALA A 450 3.90 -8.33 5.27
CA ALA A 450 2.58 -7.72 5.13
C ALA A 450 2.44 -7.02 3.79
N LEU A 451 1.37 -7.35 3.06
CA LEU A 451 0.95 -6.59 1.89
C LEU A 451 0.21 -5.33 2.34
N ARG A 452 0.54 -4.19 1.73
CA ARG A 452 -0.12 -2.91 2.03
C ARG A 452 -0.83 -2.31 0.83
N GLY A 453 -0.36 -2.59 -0.37
CA GLY A 453 -0.97 -2.11 -1.61
C GLY A 453 -0.91 -3.17 -2.69
N LEU A 454 -1.96 -3.21 -3.52
CA LEU A 454 -1.98 -3.94 -4.77
C LEU A 454 -2.63 -3.10 -5.86
N ALA A 455 -2.19 -3.24 -7.11
CA ALA A 455 -2.74 -2.53 -8.25
C ALA A 455 -2.63 -3.36 -9.54
N TYR A 456 -3.62 -3.23 -10.42
CA TYR A 456 -3.58 -3.81 -11.76
C TYR A 456 -3.16 -2.79 -12.80
N ASP A 457 -2.32 -3.22 -13.74
CA ASP A 457 -2.11 -2.48 -14.96
C ASP A 457 -3.23 -2.77 -15.98
N PRO A 458 -3.47 -1.88 -16.95
CA PRO A 458 -4.46 -2.08 -18.02
C PRO A 458 -4.26 -3.34 -18.87
N LYS A 459 -3.10 -3.99 -18.83
CA LYS A 459 -2.79 -5.23 -19.57
C LYS A 459 -3.03 -6.50 -18.73
N GLY A 460 -3.30 -6.35 -17.44
CA GLY A 460 -3.65 -7.44 -16.51
C GLY A 460 -2.50 -7.85 -15.60
N GLY A 461 -1.38 -7.14 -15.64
CA GLY A 461 -0.29 -7.36 -14.68
C GLY A 461 -0.69 -6.88 -13.29
N LEU A 462 -0.37 -7.67 -12.27
CA LEU A 462 -0.62 -7.33 -10.87
C LEU A 462 0.67 -6.86 -10.22
N ALA A 463 0.65 -5.70 -9.58
CA ALA A 463 1.74 -5.20 -8.76
C ALA A 463 1.37 -5.25 -7.28
N LEU A 464 2.31 -5.66 -6.44
CA LEU A 464 2.19 -5.78 -5.00
C LEU A 464 3.28 -4.94 -4.33
N ALA A 465 2.93 -4.23 -3.26
CA ALA A 465 3.88 -3.58 -2.37
C ALA A 465 3.55 -3.84 -0.92
N GLY A 466 4.59 -4.01 -0.12
CA GLY A 466 4.44 -4.29 1.30
C GLY A 466 5.77 -4.27 2.05
N SER A 467 5.76 -4.75 3.28
CA SER A 467 6.95 -4.90 4.12
C SER A 467 7.26 -6.36 4.40
N PHE A 468 8.53 -6.63 4.67
CA PHE A 468 8.99 -7.93 5.13
C PHE A 468 10.19 -7.80 6.08
N ARG A 469 10.28 -8.73 7.03
CA ARG A 469 11.51 -9.12 7.73
C ARG A 469 11.87 -10.53 7.28
N GLY A 470 13.15 -10.90 7.35
CA GLY A 470 13.60 -12.23 6.91
C GLY A 470 13.54 -12.38 5.38
N GLY A 471 13.02 -13.51 4.90
CA GLY A 471 12.92 -13.84 3.49
C GLY A 471 11.50 -13.72 2.94
N ILE A 472 11.38 -13.37 1.66
CA ILE A 472 10.13 -13.46 0.89
C ILE A 472 10.41 -13.93 -0.54
N ASP A 473 9.61 -14.87 -1.06
CA ASP A 473 9.76 -15.40 -2.42
C ASP A 473 8.41 -15.43 -3.16
N PHE A 474 8.32 -14.65 -4.23
CA PHE A 474 7.13 -14.59 -5.10
C PHE A 474 7.23 -15.51 -6.34
N GLY A 475 8.17 -16.46 -6.34
CA GLY A 475 8.47 -17.38 -7.44
C GLY A 475 9.59 -16.94 -8.37
N ALA A 476 10.31 -15.86 -8.03
CA ALA A 476 11.49 -15.38 -8.75
C ALA A 476 12.81 -15.68 -8.00
N GLY A 477 12.71 -16.38 -6.87
CA GLY A 477 13.81 -16.60 -5.92
C GLY A 477 13.64 -15.72 -4.68
N PRO A 478 14.19 -16.13 -3.54
CA PRO A 478 14.03 -15.41 -2.29
C PRO A 478 14.76 -14.07 -2.31
N VAL A 479 14.10 -13.06 -1.75
CA VAL A 479 14.69 -11.79 -1.36
C VAL A 479 14.82 -11.82 0.16
N GLU A 480 16.01 -11.59 0.69
CA GLU A 480 16.32 -11.74 2.12
C GLU A 480 16.76 -10.42 2.75
N THR A 481 16.37 -10.22 4.01
CA THR A 481 16.88 -9.20 4.92
C THR A 481 17.37 -9.86 6.21
N MET A 482 18.13 -9.12 7.01
CA MET A 482 18.40 -9.55 8.37
C MET A 482 17.08 -9.61 9.15
N PRO A 483 16.84 -10.65 9.99
CA PRO A 483 15.63 -10.79 10.79
C PRO A 483 15.17 -9.57 11.60
N GLU A 484 16.15 -8.80 12.09
CA GLU A 484 15.94 -7.61 12.92
C GLU A 484 15.71 -6.33 12.10
N VAL A 485 15.82 -6.40 10.77
CA VAL A 485 15.72 -5.26 9.86
C VAL A 485 14.51 -5.44 8.94
N GLY A 486 13.54 -4.55 9.10
CA GLY A 486 12.42 -4.44 8.17
C GLY A 486 12.86 -3.84 6.84
N ALA A 487 12.37 -4.38 5.73
CA ALA A 487 12.46 -3.79 4.41
C ALA A 487 11.08 -3.77 3.75
N MET A 488 11.01 -3.14 2.58
CA MET A 488 9.84 -3.23 1.73
C MET A 488 10.10 -4.13 0.52
N PHE A 489 9.04 -4.67 -0.05
CA PHE A 489 9.10 -5.34 -1.33
C PHE A 489 8.22 -4.62 -2.34
N VAL A 490 8.62 -4.69 -3.60
CA VAL A 490 7.74 -4.48 -4.74
C VAL A 490 7.86 -5.71 -5.65
N ALA A 491 6.72 -6.31 -5.99
CA ALA A 491 6.64 -7.47 -6.86
C ALA A 491 5.63 -7.23 -7.98
N ARG A 492 5.92 -7.73 -9.17
CA ARG A 492 5.00 -7.65 -10.31
C ARG A 492 4.79 -9.01 -10.95
N PHE A 493 3.54 -9.35 -11.23
CA PHE A 493 3.12 -10.57 -11.89
C PHE A 493 2.61 -10.26 -13.30
N PRO A 494 2.84 -11.14 -14.29
CA PRO A 494 2.21 -11.00 -15.60
C PRO A 494 0.70 -11.26 -15.49
N PRO A 495 -0.07 -10.97 -16.54
CA PRO A 495 -1.46 -11.40 -16.64
C PRO A 495 -1.56 -12.92 -16.46
N TRP A 496 -2.56 -13.36 -15.70
CA TRP A 496 -2.80 -14.76 -15.32
C TRP A 496 -3.45 -15.59 -16.42
#